data_AF-A0A9Q3BE64-F1
#
_entry.id   AF-A0A9Q3BE64-F1
#
_cell.length_a   1.000
_cell.length_b   1.000
_cell.length_c   1.000
_cell.angle_alpha   90.00
_cell.angle_beta   90.00
_cell.angle_gamma   90.00
#
_symmetry.space_group_name_H-M   'P 1'
#
loop_
_entity.id
_entity.type
_entity.pdbx_description
1 polymer ?
#
loop_
_entity_poly.entity_id
_entity_poly.type
_entity_poly.pdbx_seq_one_letter_code
_entity_poly.pdbx_strand_id
1 'polypeptide(L)'
;MLRRPAYSASPRAREALEVHIKELMDLEAIRKVGHNEKVEVTTRLIMAWNKVNLRMVGYSIAVNNFTIPDRYLIPRIHVTLTQFSQDKFITAIDFHIGSHQNVLTENSKKL
;
A
#
# COMPACT_ATOMS: atom_id res chain seq x y z
N MET A 1 -12.73 1.88 18.31
CA MET A 1 -11.73 2.89 17.88
C MET A 1 -10.53 2.15 17.31
N LEU A 2 -10.25 2.28 16.01
CA LEU A 2 -9.16 1.56 15.33
C LEU A 2 -7.81 2.30 15.38
N ARG A 3 -7.77 3.44 16.06
CA ARG A 3 -6.55 4.20 16.31
C ARG A 3 -5.63 3.42 17.25
N ARG A 4 -4.44 3.10 16.76
CA ARG A 4 -3.37 2.48 17.55
C ARG A 4 -2.20 3.45 17.67
N PRO A 5 -1.51 3.49 18.81
CA PRO A 5 -0.30 4.29 18.96
C PRO A 5 0.79 3.81 18.01
N ALA A 6 1.67 4.70 17.59
CA ALA A 6 2.83 4.34 16.79
C ALA A 6 3.74 3.38 17.54
N TYR A 7 4.44 2.51 16.80
CA TYR A 7 5.50 1.69 17.38
C TYR A 7 6.71 2.56 17.72
N SER A 8 7.44 2.19 18.76
CA SER A 8 8.77 2.75 19.01
C SER A 8 9.71 2.34 17.88
N ALA A 9 10.40 3.33 17.30
CA ALA A 9 11.40 3.12 16.26
C ALA A 9 12.79 3.41 16.81
N SER A 10 13.79 2.61 16.40
CA SER A 10 15.19 2.93 16.68
C SER A 10 15.61 4.20 15.93
N PRO A 11 16.67 4.92 16.35
CA PRO A 11 17.13 6.13 15.67
C PRO A 11 17.34 5.94 14.17
N ARG A 12 18.01 4.85 13.78
CA ARG A 12 18.23 4.46 12.38
C ARG A 12 16.92 4.21 11.62
N ALA A 13 15.94 3.57 12.26
CA ALA A 13 14.64 3.33 11.63
C ALA A 13 13.86 4.64 11.45
N ARG A 14 13.99 5.58 12.38
CA ARG A 14 13.36 6.90 12.31
C ARG A 14 13.92 7.73 11.16
N GLU A 15 15.24 7.78 11.00
CA GLU A 15 15.88 8.47 9.86
C GLU A 15 15.40 7.89 8.52
N ALA A 16 15.39 6.57 8.39
CA ALA A 16 14.91 5.92 7.17
C ALA A 16 13.40 6.17 6.93
N LEU A 17 12.57 6.18 7.97
CA LEU A 17 11.16 6.55 7.87
C LEU A 17 10.97 7.98 7.39
N GLU A 18 11.76 8.93 7.90
CA GLU A 18 11.69 10.34 7.50
C GLU A 18 12.01 10.52 6.02
N VAL A 19 13.00 9.79 5.48
CA VAL A 19 13.30 9.78 4.04
C VAL A 19 12.11 9.23 3.23
N HIS A 20 11.61 8.04 3.58
CA HIS A 20 10.49 7.40 2.87
C HIS A 20 9.21 8.25 2.91
N ILE A 21 8.90 8.86 4.05
CA ILE A 21 7.74 9.75 4.19
C ILE A 21 7.90 10.97 3.30
N LYS A 22 9.09 11.57 3.26
CA LYS A 22 9.36 12.73 2.41
C LYS A 22 9.18 12.39 0.94
N GLU A 23 9.77 11.30 0.47
CA GLU A 23 9.62 10.85 -0.92
C GLU A 23 8.16 10.63 -1.31
N LEU A 24 7.37 10.00 -0.44
CA LEU A 24 5.94 9.78 -0.70
C LEU A 24 5.11 11.07 -0.66
N MET A 25 5.52 12.07 0.13
CA MET A 25 4.90 13.40 0.12
C MET A 25 5.24 14.15 -1.17
N ASP A 26 6.50 14.09 -1.62
CA ASP A 26 6.97 14.73 -2.85
C ASP A 26 6.29 14.12 -4.09
N LEU A 27 5.96 12.82 -4.05
CA LEU A 27 5.18 12.12 -5.07
C LEU A 27 3.65 12.32 -4.93
N GLU A 28 3.21 13.10 -3.95
CA GLU A 28 1.79 13.32 -3.61
C GLU A 28 1.00 12.02 -3.31
N ALA A 29 1.71 10.92 -3.01
CA ALA A 29 1.11 9.64 -2.66
C ALA A 29 0.53 9.64 -1.24
N ILE A 30 1.08 10.47 -0.34
CA ILE A 30 0.55 10.71 1.00
C ILE A 30 0.50 12.22 1.29
N ARG A 31 -0.34 12.61 2.25
CA ARG A 31 -0.43 14.00 2.71
C ARG A 31 -0.45 14.10 4.23
N LYS A 32 -0.08 15.28 4.72
CA LYS A 32 -0.26 15.61 6.13
C LYS A 32 -1.75 15.83 6.43
N VAL A 33 -2.23 15.15 7.46
CA VAL A 33 -3.57 15.34 8.00
C VAL A 33 -3.56 16.53 8.98
N GLY A 34 -4.53 17.44 8.85
CA GLY A 34 -4.64 18.62 9.71
C GLY A 34 -5.06 18.26 11.14
N HIS A 35 -4.74 19.12 12.12
CA HIS A 35 -5.08 18.88 13.54
C HIS A 35 -6.59 18.67 13.79
N ASN A 36 -7.43 19.31 12.97
CA ASN A 36 -8.89 19.25 13.09
C ASN A 36 -9.55 18.14 12.25
N GLU A 37 -8.76 17.43 11.44
CA GLU A 37 -9.28 16.38 10.59
C GLU A 37 -9.42 15.07 11.37
N LYS A 38 -10.64 14.53 11.45
CA LYS A 38 -10.90 13.27 12.13
C LYS A 38 -10.56 12.12 11.20
N VAL A 39 -9.52 11.36 11.55
CA VAL A 39 -9.18 10.07 10.90
C VAL A 39 -9.71 8.93 11.76
N GLU A 40 -10.43 7.98 11.19
CA GLU A 40 -11.09 6.92 11.96
C GLU A 40 -10.14 5.76 12.31
N VAL A 41 -9.15 5.52 11.43
CA VAL A 41 -8.16 4.45 11.52
C VAL A 41 -6.75 5.01 11.40
N THR A 42 -5.79 4.39 12.11
CA THR A 42 -4.37 4.68 11.90
C THR A 42 -3.63 3.39 11.56
N THR A 43 -2.97 3.39 10.41
CA THR A 43 -2.05 2.30 10.05
C THR A 43 -0.70 2.58 10.69
N ARG A 44 -0.23 1.63 11.50
CA ARG A 44 1.11 1.71 12.10
C ARG A 44 2.15 1.38 11.05
N LEU A 45 3.26 2.13 11.05
CA LEU A 45 4.39 1.87 10.16
C LEU A 45 5.43 1.03 10.90
N ILE A 46 6.01 0.06 10.20
CA ILE A 46 7.16 -0.72 10.64
C ILE A 46 8.23 -0.67 9.56
N MET A 47 9.49 -0.79 9.97
CA MET A 47 10.60 -0.90 9.06
C MET A 47 11.03 -2.36 8.94
N ALA A 48 10.92 -2.90 7.72
CA ALA A 48 11.38 -4.24 7.41
C ALA A 48 12.77 -4.15 6.77
N TRP A 49 13.73 -4.90 7.30
CA TRP A 49 15.03 -5.06 6.67
C TRP A 49 14.95 -6.14 5.59
N ASN A 50 15.32 -5.80 4.36
CA ASN A 50 15.54 -6.80 3.32
C ASN A 50 16.93 -6.62 2.74
N LYS A 51 17.85 -7.55 3.04
CA LYS A 51 19.25 -7.79 2.56
C LYS A 51 20.09 -6.56 2.15
N VAL A 52 19.58 -5.70 1.28
CA VAL A 52 20.20 -4.49 0.74
C VAL A 52 19.58 -3.19 1.30
N ASN A 53 18.27 -3.14 1.56
CA ASN A 53 17.54 -1.90 1.87
C ASN A 53 16.52 -2.05 3.02
N LEU A 54 16.28 -0.93 3.70
CA LEU A 54 15.18 -0.75 4.65
C LEU A 54 13.91 -0.35 3.90
N ARG A 55 12.81 -1.08 4.10
CA ARG A 55 11.50 -0.79 3.49
C ARG A 55 10.48 -0.40 4.55
N MET A 56 9.71 0.64 4.26
CA MET A 56 8.55 1.01 5.05
C MET A 56 7.38 0.08 4.74
N VAL A 57 6.74 -0.46 5.77
CA VAL A 57 5.59 -1.37 5.64
C VAL A 57 4.44 -0.91 6.53
N GLY A 58 3.25 -0.78 5.94
CA GLY A 58 2.02 -0.50 6.67
C GLY A 58 1.47 -1.76 7.35
N TYR A 59 1.29 -1.69 8.66
CA TYR A 59 0.67 -2.76 9.45
C TYR A 59 -0.86 -2.65 9.40
N SER A 60 -1.45 -3.11 8.29
CA SER A 60 -2.86 -2.89 7.96
C SER A 60 -3.84 -3.95 8.50
N ILE A 61 -3.44 -4.82 9.44
CA ILE A 61 -4.31 -5.89 9.95
C ILE A 61 -5.63 -5.34 10.50
N ALA A 62 -5.56 -4.22 11.23
CA ALA A 62 -6.75 -3.58 11.80
C ALA A 62 -7.71 -3.07 10.72
N VAL A 63 -7.18 -2.48 9.64
CA VAL A 63 -7.96 -2.01 8.49
C VAL A 63 -8.57 -3.21 7.76
N ASN A 64 -7.75 -4.22 7.45
CA ASN A 64 -8.19 -5.40 6.69
C ASN A 64 -9.32 -6.17 7.39
N ASN A 65 -9.28 -6.25 8.73
CA ASN A 65 -10.36 -6.86 9.52
C ASN A 65 -11.62 -5.99 9.60
N PHE A 66 -11.50 -4.69 9.38
CA PHE A 66 -12.63 -3.75 9.39
C PHE A 66 -13.30 -3.65 8.01
N THR A 67 -12.53 -3.77 6.93
CA THR A 67 -13.03 -3.68 5.55
C THR A 67 -13.72 -4.96 5.11
N ILE A 68 -14.74 -4.82 4.27
CA ILE A 68 -15.39 -5.94 3.60
C ILE A 68 -14.56 -6.29 2.36
N PRO A 69 -14.16 -7.57 2.16
CA PRO A 69 -13.38 -7.95 0.99
C PRO A 69 -14.22 -7.88 -0.27
N ASP A 70 -13.81 -7.03 -1.21
CA ASP A 70 -14.34 -7.02 -2.57
C ASP A 70 -13.59 -8.08 -3.40
N ARG A 71 -14.33 -9.05 -3.94
CA ARG A 71 -13.75 -10.18 -4.67
C ARG A 71 -13.90 -9.97 -6.16
N TYR A 72 -12.89 -9.36 -6.76
CA TYR A 72 -12.79 -9.32 -8.22
C TYR A 72 -12.59 -10.72 -8.80
N LEU A 73 -13.33 -11.05 -9.86
CA LEU A 73 -13.24 -12.34 -10.52
C LEU A 73 -11.96 -12.43 -11.35
N ILE A 74 -10.93 -13.06 -10.78
CA ILE A 74 -9.69 -13.36 -11.49
C ILE A 74 -9.87 -14.68 -12.24
N PRO A 75 -9.70 -14.73 -13.58
CA PRO A 75 -9.80 -15.96 -14.34
C PRO A 75 -8.72 -16.95 -13.91
N ARG A 76 -9.03 -18.25 -14.01
CA ARG A 76 -8.04 -19.29 -13.74
C ARG A 76 -6.96 -19.25 -14.82
N ILE A 77 -5.71 -19.50 -14.40
CA ILE A 77 -4.54 -19.38 -15.27
C ILE A 77 -4.66 -20.16 -16.59
N HIS A 78 -5.23 -21.37 -16.57
CA HIS A 78 -5.39 -22.18 -17.78
C HIS A 78 -6.37 -21.58 -18.80
N VAL A 79 -7.39 -20.85 -18.34
CA VAL A 79 -8.36 -20.18 -19.22
C VAL A 79 -7.64 -19.10 -20.01
N THR A 80 -6.85 -18.28 -19.31
CA THR A 80 -6.05 -17.21 -19.91
C THR A 80 -4.96 -17.76 -20.84
N LEU A 81 -4.24 -18.81 -20.43
CA LEU A 81 -3.17 -19.41 -21.26
C LEU A 81 -3.70 -20.07 -22.54
N THR A 82 -4.90 -20.65 -22.51
CA THR A 82 -5.52 -21.24 -23.71
C THR A 82 -5.80 -20.18 -24.76
N GLN A 83 -6.20 -18.98 -24.34
CA GLN A 83 -6.47 -17.85 -25.26
C GLN A 83 -5.20 -17.39 -25.98
N PHE A 84 -4.05 -17.37 -25.29
CA PHE A 84 -2.76 -16.98 -25.89
C PHE A 84 -2.13 -18.04 -26.80
N SER A 85 -2.66 -19.27 -26.80
CA SER A 85 -2.02 -20.39 -27.52
C SER A 85 -1.93 -20.22 -29.04
N GLN A 86 -2.74 -19.33 -29.62
CA GLN A 86 -2.77 -19.07 -31.06
C GLN A 86 -1.92 -17.86 -31.48
N ASP A 87 -1.36 -17.12 -30.51
CA ASP A 87 -0.63 -15.89 -30.77
C ASP A 87 0.82 -16.16 -31.15
N LYS A 88 1.32 -15.45 -32.17
CA LYS A 88 2.71 -15.60 -32.67
C LYS A 88 3.74 -14.81 -31.86
N PHE A 89 3.31 -13.74 -31.17
CA PHE A 89 4.15 -12.87 -30.36
C PHE A 89 3.41 -12.47 -29.11
N ILE A 90 4.08 -12.56 -27.97
CA ILE A 90 3.54 -12.18 -26.66
C ILE A 90 4.48 -11.14 -26.06
N THR A 91 3.91 -10.03 -25.59
CA THR A 91 4.63 -9.03 -24.81
C THR A 91 4.02 -8.94 -23.43
N ALA A 92 4.85 -8.97 -22.39
CA ALA A 92 4.43 -8.83 -21.01
C ALA A 92 4.81 -7.44 -20.48
N ILE A 93 3.89 -6.81 -19.76
CA ILE A 93 4.10 -5.52 -19.09
C ILE A 93 3.72 -5.71 -17.62
N ASP A 94 4.56 -5.24 -16.70
CA ASP A 94 4.28 -5.22 -15.27
C ASP A 94 3.96 -3.79 -14.81
N PHE A 95 2.78 -3.61 -14.23
CA PHE A 95 2.33 -2.34 -13.64
C PHE A 95 2.48 -2.30 -12.12
N HIS A 96 3.18 -3.27 -11.51
CA HIS A 96 3.34 -3.41 -10.07
C HIS A 96 1.98 -3.40 -9.33
N ILE A 97 1.01 -4.12 -9.90
CA ILE A 97 -0.34 -4.31 -9.35
C ILE A 97 -1.12 -2.97 -9.22
N GLY A 98 -0.65 -1.89 -9.87
CA GLY A 98 -1.26 -0.56 -9.80
C GLY A 98 -1.08 0.12 -8.44
N SER A 99 -0.18 -0.39 -7.59
CA SER A 99 0.13 0.23 -6.28
C SER A 99 0.71 1.63 -6.50
N HIS A 100 0.24 2.61 -5.71
CA HIS A 100 0.57 4.04 -5.87
C HIS A 100 0.11 4.70 -7.19
N GLN A 101 -0.61 3.98 -8.05
CA GLN A 101 -1.20 4.51 -9.28
C GLN A 101 -2.72 4.66 -9.17
N ASN A 102 -3.38 3.73 -8.46
CA ASN A 102 -4.82 3.78 -8.22
C ASN A 102 -5.18 4.89 -7.22
N VAL A 103 -6.18 5.71 -7.58
CA VAL A 103 -6.66 6.80 -6.74
C VAL A 103 -7.66 6.28 -5.72
N LEU A 104 -7.41 6.56 -4.44
CA LEU A 104 -8.37 6.30 -3.37
C LEU A 104 -9.56 7.27 -3.46
N THR A 105 -10.78 6.78 -3.26
CA THR A 105 -11.96 7.63 -3.18
C THR A 105 -11.90 8.54 -1.95
N GLU A 106 -12.53 9.72 -2.02
CA GLU A 106 -12.49 10.71 -0.93
C GLU A 106 -13.01 10.18 0.41
N ASN A 107 -13.99 9.27 0.38
CA ASN A 107 -14.50 8.63 1.59
C ASN A 107 -13.47 7.67 2.20
N SER A 108 -12.76 6.90 1.37
CA SER A 108 -11.75 5.95 1.83
C SER A 108 -10.48 6.62 2.34
N LYS A 109 -10.20 7.87 1.97
CA LYS A 109 -9.08 8.66 2.51
C LYS A 109 -9.27 9.04 4.00
N LYS A 110 -10.50 9.00 4.50
CA LYS A 110 -10.86 9.35 5.89
C LYS A 110 -10.95 8.13 6.82
N LEU A 111 -11.06 6.94 6.21
CA LEU A 111 -11.00 5.66 6.91
C LEU A 111 -9.63 5.52 7.56
#